data_AF-A0A2S7U7Z0-F1
#
_entry.id   AF-A0A2S7U7Z0-F1
#
_cell.length_a   1.000
_cell.length_b   1.000
_cell.length_c   1.000
_cell.angle_alpha   90.00
_cell.angle_beta   90.00
_cell.angle_gamma   90.00
#
_symmetry.space_group_name_H-M   'P 1'
#
loop_
_entity.id
_entity.type
_entity.pdbx_description
1 polymer ?
#
loop_
_entity_poly.entity_id
_entity_poly.type
_entity_poly.pdbx_seq_one_letter_code
_entity_poly.pdbx_strand_id
1 'polypeptide(L)'
;MNVFKLFTALFLFTISIPLQQQPEGIHITVEKGHKKIIYYAENVTDNDLDLFFKVNSTGFRRSADRPMIETIPAKTKKALITLIPLTGKDTTHTYIAVVTKKEHNIELRKTDTIVKDVMRIDPRKQN
;
A
#
# COMPACT_ATOMS: atom_id res chain seq x y z
N MET A 1 42.41 14.59 14.08
CA MET A 1 41.33 14.03 13.23
C MET A 1 40.54 15.21 12.67
N ASN A 2 40.69 15.49 11.38
CA ASN A 2 40.27 16.77 10.78
C ASN A 2 38.76 16.99 10.96
N VAL A 3 38.39 18.09 11.61
CA VAL A 3 37.00 18.52 11.86
C VAL A 3 36.16 18.46 10.57
N PHE A 4 36.77 18.75 9.42
CA PHE A 4 36.16 18.64 8.11
C PHE A 4 35.66 17.22 7.77
N LYS A 5 36.41 16.17 8.12
CA LYS A 5 36.02 14.76 7.91
C LYS A 5 34.85 14.35 8.83
N LEU A 6 34.74 14.96 10.00
CA LEU A 6 33.65 14.75 10.97
C LEU A 6 32.33 15.35 10.43
N PHE A 7 32.39 16.52 9.80
CA PHE A 7 31.24 17.11 9.10
C PHE A 7 30.83 16.30 7.87
N THR A 8 31.78 15.77 7.10
CA THR A 8 31.45 14.90 5.95
C THR A 8 30.77 13.60 6.38
N ALA A 9 31.20 13.00 7.50
CA ALA A 9 30.58 11.79 8.05
C ALA A 9 29.16 12.05 8.57
N LEU A 10 28.90 13.22 9.16
CA LEU A 10 27.57 13.61 9.64
C LEU A 10 26.58 13.85 8.48
N PHE A 11 27.05 14.41 7.37
CA PHE A 11 26.23 14.66 6.17
C PHE A 11 25.79 13.37 5.45
N LEU A 12 26.60 12.31 5.49
CA LEU A 12 26.26 11.03 4.85
C LEU A 12 25.18 10.23 5.61
N PHE A 13 24.93 10.52 6.89
CA PHE A 13 23.98 9.77 7.71
C PHE A 13 22.52 10.23 7.53
N THR A 14 22.28 11.40 6.95
CA THR A 14 20.94 12.00 6.89
C THR A 14 20.05 11.48 5.76
N ILE A 15 20.57 10.67 4.84
CA ILE A 15 19.87 10.32 3.58
C ILE A 15 19.04 9.02 3.68
N SER A 16 19.14 8.24 4.77
CA SER A 16 18.59 6.88 4.81
C SER A 16 17.17 6.73 5.36
N ILE A 17 16.37 7.80 5.47
CA ILE A 17 14.99 7.68 5.96
C ILE A 17 14.10 7.10 4.84
N PRO A 18 13.51 5.90 4.99
CA PRO A 18 12.60 5.37 3.99
C PRO A 18 11.33 6.22 3.95
N LEU A 19 11.17 7.01 2.89
CA LEU A 19 9.95 7.76 2.65
C LEU A 19 8.89 6.80 2.08
N GLN A 20 7.82 6.56 2.84
CA GLN A 20 6.67 5.83 2.31
C GLN A 20 6.03 6.69 1.21
N GLN A 21 6.11 6.21 -0.03
CA GLN A 21 5.56 6.90 -1.19
C GLN A 21 4.03 6.94 -1.12
N GLN A 22 3.47 8.14 -1.16
CA GLN A 22 2.03 8.35 -1.24
C GLN A 22 1.55 8.03 -2.66
N PRO A 23 0.41 7.35 -2.83
CA PRO A 23 -0.15 7.12 -4.15
C PRO A 23 -0.69 8.43 -4.74
N GLU A 24 -0.72 8.53 -6.06
CA GLU A 24 -1.22 9.73 -6.75
C GLU A 24 -2.72 9.95 -6.43
N GLY A 25 -3.08 11.18 -6.07
CA GLY A 25 -4.48 11.57 -5.83
C GLY A 25 -5.12 11.06 -4.53
N ILE A 26 -4.45 10.18 -3.78
CA ILE A 26 -4.91 9.70 -2.48
C ILE A 26 -3.85 9.96 -1.40
N HIS A 27 -4.24 10.62 -0.33
CA HIS A 27 -3.42 10.79 0.86
C HIS A 27 -3.74 9.72 1.90
N ILE A 28 -2.75 8.92 2.25
CA ILE A 28 -2.83 7.92 3.30
C ILE A 28 -2.34 8.53 4.62
N THR A 29 -3.24 8.60 5.60
CA THR A 29 -2.95 9.09 6.95
C THR A 29 -3.04 7.95 7.96
N VAL A 30 -2.10 7.93 8.91
CA VAL A 30 -2.05 6.93 9.99
C VAL A 30 -2.33 7.62 11.32
N GLU A 31 -3.49 7.35 11.92
CA GLU A 31 -3.87 7.90 13.22
C GLU A 31 -3.58 6.88 14.32
N LYS A 32 -2.71 7.25 15.27
CA LYS A 32 -2.39 6.44 16.45
C LYS A 32 -3.34 6.78 17.59
N GLY A 33 -4.19 5.83 17.98
CA GLY A 33 -5.01 5.90 19.19
C GLY A 33 -4.40 5.10 20.34
N HIS A 34 -5.05 5.13 21.51
CA HIS A 34 -4.54 4.52 22.74
C HIS A 34 -4.30 3.00 22.65
N LYS A 35 -5.15 2.25 21.91
CA LYS A 35 -5.05 0.79 21.75
C LYS A 35 -5.28 0.32 20.30
N LYS A 36 -5.19 1.24 19.35
CA LYS A 36 -5.43 0.96 17.93
C LYS A 36 -4.72 1.97 17.05
N ILE A 37 -4.37 1.54 15.85
CA ILE A 37 -3.89 2.40 14.77
C ILE A 37 -4.89 2.29 13.63
N ILE A 38 -5.30 3.41 13.04
CA ILE A 38 -6.26 3.42 11.94
C ILE A 38 -5.60 4.06 10.72
N TYR A 39 -5.69 3.38 9.58
CA TYR A 39 -5.34 3.94 8.29
C TYR A 39 -6.56 4.59 7.66
N TYR A 40 -6.36 5.78 7.12
CA TYR A 40 -7.35 6.49 6.33
C TYR A 40 -6.80 6.76 4.94
N ALA A 41 -7.68 6.70 3.94
CA ALA A 41 -7.44 7.25 2.60
C ALA A 41 -8.30 8.50 2.42
N GLU A 42 -7.68 9.58 1.98
CA GLU A 42 -8.35 10.81 1.59
C GLU A 42 -8.13 11.06 0.10
N ASN A 43 -9.22 11.06 -0.67
CA ASN A 43 -9.16 11.37 -2.09
C ASN A 43 -9.20 12.89 -2.27
N VAL A 44 -8.09 13.46 -2.76
CA VAL A 44 -7.98 14.91 -3.00
C VAL A 44 -8.42 15.32 -4.40
N THR A 45 -8.78 14.36 -5.26
CA THR A 45 -9.23 14.60 -6.63
C THR A 45 -10.75 14.79 -6.71
N ASP A 46 -11.22 15.23 -7.88
CA ASP A 46 -12.64 15.44 -8.18
C ASP A 46 -13.34 14.19 -8.74
N ASN A 47 -12.58 13.10 -8.95
CA ASN A 47 -13.09 11.85 -9.47
C ASN A 47 -12.99 10.72 -8.44
N ASP A 48 -13.87 9.74 -8.55
CA ASP A 48 -13.77 8.52 -7.75
C ASP A 48 -12.52 7.73 -8.16
N LEU A 49 -11.78 7.24 -7.18
CA LEU A 49 -10.55 6.49 -7.37
C LEU A 49 -10.67 5.11 -6.73
N ASP A 50 -10.22 4.08 -7.45
CA ASP A 50 -10.12 2.73 -6.90
C ASP A 50 -8.75 2.57 -6.24
N LEU A 51 -8.74 2.15 -4.98
CA LEU A 51 -7.54 1.98 -4.19
C LEU A 51 -7.35 0.49 -3.86
N PHE A 52 -6.27 -0.09 -4.36
CA PHE A 52 -5.72 -1.32 -3.80
C PHE A 52 -4.87 -0.96 -2.58
N PHE A 53 -5.20 -1.54 -1.42
CA PHE A 53 -4.51 -1.27 -0.18
C PHE A 53 -4.17 -2.56 0.56
N LYS A 54 -2.91 -2.70 0.98
CA LYS A 54 -2.43 -3.81 1.79
C LYS A 54 -1.51 -3.29 2.87
N VAL A 55 -1.64 -3.81 4.09
CA VAL A 55 -0.74 -3.48 5.20
C VAL A 55 0.07 -4.72 5.55
N ASN A 56 1.39 -4.57 5.62
CA ASN A 56 2.25 -5.61 6.18
C ASN A 56 2.51 -5.23 7.64
N SER A 57 2.12 -6.09 8.58
CA SER A 57 2.20 -5.76 10.00
C SER A 57 2.66 -6.93 10.85
N THR A 58 3.49 -6.66 11.86
CA THR A 58 3.87 -7.64 12.88
C THR A 58 3.47 -7.14 14.27
N GLY A 59 3.08 -8.08 15.15
CA GLY A 59 2.70 -7.74 16.53
C GLY A 59 1.25 -7.24 16.70
N PHE A 60 0.35 -7.47 15.75
CA PHE A 60 -1.06 -7.07 15.82
C PHE A 60 -2.02 -8.27 15.89
N ARG A 61 -3.19 -8.09 16.51
CA ARG A 61 -4.22 -9.14 16.70
C ARG A 61 -4.87 -9.59 15.40
N ARG A 62 -5.01 -8.68 14.44
CA ARG A 62 -5.51 -9.00 13.10
C ARG A 62 -4.32 -8.96 12.16
N SER A 63 -4.11 -10.07 11.45
CA SER A 63 -3.25 -10.10 10.28
C SER A 63 -3.72 -9.02 9.32
N ALA A 64 -2.92 -7.95 9.17
CA ALA A 64 -3.18 -6.91 8.19
C ALA A 64 -2.89 -7.39 6.75
N ASP A 65 -2.47 -8.65 6.62
CA ASP A 65 -1.98 -9.30 5.41
C ASP A 65 -3.03 -9.46 4.31
N ARG A 66 -4.32 -9.24 4.60
CA ARG A 66 -5.39 -9.30 3.60
C ARG A 66 -5.42 -7.99 2.81
N PRO A 67 -5.11 -8.01 1.49
CA PRO A 67 -5.30 -6.83 0.66
C PRO A 67 -6.80 -6.52 0.50
N MET A 68 -7.12 -5.25 0.31
CA MET A 68 -8.46 -4.76 0.01
C MET A 68 -8.44 -3.90 -1.26
N ILE A 69 -9.55 -3.88 -1.99
CA ILE A 69 -9.79 -2.97 -3.10
C ILE A 69 -11.02 -2.16 -2.72
N GLU A 70 -10.88 -0.85 -2.65
CA GLU A 70 -11.93 0.05 -2.17
C GLU A 70 -12.02 1.27 -3.09
N THR A 71 -13.23 1.60 -3.54
CA THR A 71 -13.48 2.89 -4.19
C THR A 71 -13.55 3.98 -3.13
N ILE A 72 -12.74 5.02 -3.31
CA ILE A 72 -12.69 6.21 -2.47
C ILE A 72 -13.35 7.37 -3.24
N PRO A 73 -14.54 7.81 -2.83
CA PRO A 73 -15.23 8.89 -3.53
C PRO A 73 -14.45 10.20 -3.55
N ALA A 74 -14.68 11.02 -4.57
CA ALA A 74 -14.06 12.34 -4.71
C ALA A 74 -14.18 13.20 -3.44
N LYS A 75 -13.10 13.88 -3.03
CA LYS A 75 -13.05 14.77 -1.85
C LYS A 75 -13.49 14.14 -0.53
N THR A 76 -13.42 12.81 -0.39
CA THR A 76 -13.80 12.13 0.84
C THR A 76 -12.62 11.48 1.55
N LYS A 77 -12.72 11.40 2.87
CA LYS A 77 -11.82 10.62 3.74
C LYS A 77 -12.54 9.36 4.21
N LYS A 78 -11.94 8.20 3.97
CA LYS A 78 -12.48 6.87 4.29
C LYS A 78 -11.50 6.10 5.18
N ALA A 79 -12.03 5.43 6.21
CA ALA A 79 -11.25 4.51 7.04
C ALA A 79 -11.03 3.19 6.28
N LEU A 80 -9.77 2.70 6.27
CA LEU A 80 -9.39 1.48 5.57
C LEU A 80 -9.30 0.29 6.52
N ILE A 81 -8.27 0.28 7.37
CA ILE A 81 -8.02 -0.81 8.32
C ILE A 81 -7.65 -0.29 9.70
N THR A 82 -8.08 -1.02 10.72
CA THR A 82 -7.69 -0.78 12.11
C THR A 82 -6.77 -1.91 12.57
N LEU A 83 -5.56 -1.54 13.00
CA LEU A 83 -4.60 -2.43 13.62
C LEU A 83 -4.74 -2.36 15.15
N ILE A 84 -4.75 -3.50 15.82
CA ILE A 84 -4.84 -3.59 17.28
C ILE A 84 -3.58 -4.28 17.81
N PRO A 85 -2.66 -3.54 18.48
CA PRO A 85 -1.42 -4.11 19.02
C PRO A 85 -1.67 -5.29 19.96
N LEU A 86 -0.79 -6.28 19.93
CA LEU A 86 -0.70 -7.31 20.96
C LEU A 86 0.04 -6.76 22.18
N THR A 87 -0.43 -7.12 23.36
CA THR A 87 0.23 -6.73 24.61
C THR A 87 1.61 -7.38 24.71
N GLY A 88 2.64 -6.58 25.01
CA GLY A 88 3.99 -7.07 25.23
C GLY A 88 4.75 -7.52 23.98
N LYS A 89 4.32 -7.11 22.78
CA LYS A 89 5.05 -7.35 21.53
C LYS A 89 5.43 -6.04 20.86
N ASP A 90 6.61 -6.03 20.24
CA ASP A 90 7.00 -4.95 19.33
C ASP A 90 6.09 -4.93 18.10
N THR A 91 5.77 -3.74 17.63
CA THR A 91 4.87 -3.54 16.49
C THR A 91 5.58 -2.86 15.34
N THR A 92 5.51 -3.47 14.15
CA THR A 92 5.97 -2.84 12.91
C THR A 92 4.86 -2.90 11.88
N HIS A 93 4.73 -1.84 11.08
CA HIS A 93 3.66 -1.71 10.09
C HIS A 93 4.15 -0.89 8.90
N THR A 94 3.93 -1.41 7.70
CA THR A 94 4.14 -0.73 6.42
C THR A 94 2.93 -0.97 5.53
N TYR A 95 2.75 -0.18 4.48
CA TYR A 95 1.64 -0.37 3.56
C TYR A 95 2.08 -0.34 2.11
N ILE A 96 1.26 -0.94 1.26
CA ILE A 96 1.30 -0.85 -0.19
C ILE A 96 -0.05 -0.24 -0.61
N ALA A 97 0.00 0.85 -1.35
CA ALA A 97 -1.17 1.54 -1.87
C ALA A 97 -0.99 1.78 -3.37
N VAL A 98 -1.94 1.30 -4.18
CA VAL A 98 -1.93 1.49 -5.63
C VAL A 98 -3.29 2.05 -6.04
N VAL A 99 -3.26 3.20 -6.71
CA VAL A 99 -4.46 3.88 -7.19
C VAL A 99 -4.69 3.55 -8.65
N THR A 100 -5.93 3.24 -8.98
CA THR A 100 -6.41 3.00 -10.33
C THR A 100 -7.58 3.95 -10.61
N LYS A 101 -7.58 4.59 -11.78
CA LYS A 101 -8.72 5.38 -12.24
C LYS A 101 -9.76 4.45 -12.85
N LYS A 102 -11.04 4.67 -12.56
CA LYS A 102 -12.16 3.83 -13.03
C LYS A 102 -12.16 3.58 -14.55
N GLU A 103 -11.68 4.56 -15.33
CA GLU A 103 -11.54 4.50 -16.79
C GLU A 103 -10.60 3.39 -17.28
N HIS A 104 -9.75 2.83 -16.41
CA HIS A 104 -8.83 1.74 -16.73
C HIS A 104 -9.36 0.36 -16.28
N ASN A 105 -10.61 0.29 -15.79
CA ASN A 105 -11.21 -0.99 -15.41
C ASN A 105 -11.58 -1.78 -16.68
N ILE A 106 -11.09 -3.02 -16.76
CA ILE A 106 -11.42 -3.93 -17.86
C ILE A 106 -12.86 -4.43 -17.64
N GLU A 107 -13.82 -3.82 -18.32
CA GLU A 107 -15.20 -4.30 -18.35
C GLU A 107 -15.32 -5.50 -19.32
N LEU A 108 -15.15 -6.72 -18.81
CA LEU A 108 -15.45 -7.93 -19.57
C LEU A 108 -16.95 -8.24 -19.51
N ARG A 109 -17.62 -8.21 -20.65
CA ARG A 109 -19.02 -8.64 -20.81
C ARG A 109 -19.06 -10.11 -21.16
N LYS A 110 -20.16 -10.80 -20.79
CA LYS A 110 -20.38 -12.21 -21.17
C LYS A 110 -20.37 -12.44 -22.68
N THR A 111 -20.71 -11.42 -23.45
CA THR A 111 -20.75 -11.44 -24.91
C THR A 111 -19.38 -11.26 -25.54
N ASP A 112 -18.38 -10.84 -24.77
CA ASP A 112 -17.05 -10.57 -25.31
C ASP A 112 -16.35 -11.89 -25.65
N THR A 113 -15.76 -11.93 -26.84
CA THR A 113 -15.02 -13.10 -27.30
C THR A 113 -13.65 -13.12 -26.62
N ILE A 114 -13.52 -13.92 -25.56
CA ILE A 114 -12.24 -14.10 -24.87
C ILE A 114 -11.36 -15.05 -25.70
N VAL A 115 -10.33 -14.49 -26.35
CA VAL A 115 -9.27 -15.29 -26.96
C VAL A 115 -8.38 -15.81 -25.82
N LYS A 116 -8.58 -17.06 -25.42
CA LYS A 116 -7.71 -17.73 -24.46
C LYS A 116 -6.44 -18.18 -25.16
N ASP A 117 -5.35 -17.46 -24.95
CA ASP A 117 -4.02 -17.99 -25.26
C ASP A 117 -3.59 -18.93 -24.12
N VAL A 118 -3.55 -20.23 -24.41
CA VAL A 118 -3.18 -21.25 -23.42
C VAL A 118 -1.74 -21.65 -23.70
N MET A 119 -0.83 -21.23 -22.83
CA MET A 119 0.54 -21.73 -22.87
C MET A 119 0.53 -23.23 -22.54
N ARG A 120 0.65 -24.08 -23.58
CA ARG A 120 0.86 -25.51 -23.40
C ARG A 120 2.33 -25.73 -23.05
N ILE A 121 2.59 -26.08 -21.80
CA ILE A 121 3.92 -26.56 -21.40
C ILE A 121 4.06 -27.96 -22.01
N ASP A 122 4.98 -28.12 -22.97
CA ASP A 122 5.29 -29.42 -23.54
C ASP A 122 6.04 -30.27 -22.49
N PRO A 123 5.46 -31.37 -21.99
CA PRO A 123 6.12 -32.21 -20.98
C PRO A 123 7.40 -32.88 -21.50
N ARG A 124 7.66 -32.88 -22.82
CA ARG A 124 8.86 -33.49 -23.41
C ARG A 124 10.07 -32.56 -23.48
N LYS A 125 9.90 -31.28 -23.13
CA LYS A 125 10.96 -30.27 -23.19
C LYS A 125 11.65 -29.99 -21.84
N GLN A 126 11.39 -30.82 -20.83
CA GLN A 126 12.18 -30.87 -19.60
C GLN A 126 13.26 -31.95 -19.76
N ASN A 127 14.33 -31.63 -20.49
CA ASN A 127 15.60 -32.34 -20.48
C ASN A 127 16.72 -31.32 -20.67
#